data_AF-W4R0M5-F1
#
_entry.id   AF-W4R0M5-F1
#
_cell.length_a   1.000
_cell.length_b   1.000
_cell.length_c   1.000
_cell.angle_alpha   90.00
_cell.angle_beta   90.00
_cell.angle_gamma   90.00
#
_symmetry.space_group_name_H-M   'P 1'
#
loop_
_entity.id
_entity.type
_entity.pdbx_description
1 polymer ?
#
loop_
_entity_poly.entity_id
_entity_poly.type
_entity_poly.pdbx_seq_one_letter_code
_entity_poly.pdbx_strand_id
1 'polypeptide(L)'
;MNTEAKFVAIREVSREEFVDLAQSGIRELFDIEHYKVIDGSKGEELHHFVYDMGTHSCYLVNMATCYELVTDFYCGGSKPAIIEKIKKIASSVN
;
A
#
# COMPACT_ATOMS: atom_id res chain seq x y z
N MET A 1 -10.29 -13.44 14.28
CA MET A 1 -10.59 -12.18 14.99
C MET A 1 -10.11 -11.05 14.10
N ASN A 2 -11.03 -10.34 13.45
CA ASN A 2 -10.72 -9.10 12.72
C ASN A 2 -10.49 -8.01 13.75
N THR A 3 -9.24 -7.87 14.21
CA THR A 3 -8.75 -6.54 14.57
C THR A 3 -9.01 -5.67 13.36
N GLU A 4 -9.88 -4.67 13.48
CA GLU A 4 -10.08 -3.64 12.46
C GLU A 4 -8.70 -3.29 11.90
N ALA A 5 -8.45 -3.57 10.62
CA ALA A 5 -7.23 -3.12 10.00
C ALA A 5 -7.30 -1.59 10.09
N LYS A 6 -6.56 -1.02 11.05
CA LYS A 6 -6.36 0.41 11.06
C LYS A 6 -5.63 0.65 9.74
N PHE A 7 -6.29 1.33 8.81
CA PHE A 7 -5.73 1.75 7.54
C PHE A 7 -4.64 2.78 7.81
N VAL A 8 -3.51 2.30 8.31
CA VAL A 8 -2.35 3.08 8.75
C VAL A 8 -1.10 2.55 8.06
N ALA A 9 -0.21 3.47 7.75
CA ALA A 9 1.14 3.17 7.33
C ALA A 9 1.97 2.78 8.56
N ILE A 10 2.91 1.86 8.36
CA ILE A 10 4.01 1.64 9.31
C ILE A 10 4.89 2.90 9.34
N ARG A 11 5.19 3.45 8.16
CA ARG A 11 5.91 4.71 7.93
C ARG A 11 5.87 5.08 6.44
N GLU A 12 6.16 6.34 6.13
CA GLU A 12 6.58 6.73 4.78
C GLU A 12 8.02 6.25 4.53
N VAL A 13 8.32 5.80 3.32
CA VAL A 13 9.64 5.34 2.89
C VAL A 13 10.17 6.23 1.78
N SER A 14 11.49 6.46 1.77
CA SER A 14 12.11 7.19 0.68
C SER A 14 12.12 6.37 -0.61
N ARG A 15 12.44 7.02 -1.74
CA ARG A 15 12.60 6.32 -3.02
C ARG A 15 13.72 5.29 -2.98
N GLU A 16 14.86 5.66 -2.40
CA GLU A 16 16.03 4.79 -2.27
C GLU A 16 15.68 3.56 -1.43
N GLU A 17 14.95 3.78 -0.34
CA GLU A 17 14.48 2.71 0.53
C GLU A 17 13.46 1.80 -0.16
N PHE A 18 12.50 2.35 -0.90
CA PHE A 18 11.57 1.55 -1.70
C PHE A 18 12.32 0.65 -2.69
N VAL A 19 13.32 1.18 -3.39
CA VAL A 19 14.14 0.41 -4.34
C VAL A 19 14.94 -0.69 -3.64
N ASP A 20 15.49 -0.42 -2.46
CA ASP A 20 16.22 -1.41 -1.67
C ASP A 20 15.29 -2.53 -1.16
N LEU A 21 14.10 -2.19 -0.65
CA LEU A 21 13.11 -3.15 -0.16
C LEU A 21 12.42 -3.94 -1.29
N ALA A 22 12.48 -3.47 -2.52
CA ALA A 22 11.91 -4.15 -3.69
C ALA A 22 12.97 -4.64 -4.68
N GLN A 23 14.23 -4.75 -4.24
CA GLN A 23 15.39 -5.03 -5.09
C GLN A 23 15.26 -6.34 -5.88
N SER A 24 14.60 -7.36 -5.32
CA SER A 24 14.40 -8.66 -5.98
C SER A 24 13.21 -8.68 -6.94
N GLY A 25 12.38 -7.65 -6.93
CA GLY A 25 11.28 -7.47 -7.87
C GLY A 25 10.09 -6.75 -7.26
N ILE A 26 9.30 -6.13 -8.15
CA ILE A 26 8.02 -5.50 -7.83
C ILE A 26 6.88 -6.23 -8.52
N ARG A 27 5.71 -6.24 -7.87
CA ARG A 27 4.45 -6.65 -8.46
C ARG A 27 3.39 -5.61 -8.13
N GLU A 28 2.85 -4.97 -9.15
CA GLU A 28 1.65 -4.15 -8.99
C GLU A 28 0.46 -5.07 -8.71
N LEU A 29 -0.25 -4.79 -7.60
CA LEU A 29 -1.43 -5.54 -7.22
C LEU A 29 -2.69 -4.93 -7.83
N PHE A 30 -2.82 -3.62 -7.77
CA PHE A 30 -3.81 -2.85 -8.54
C PHE A 30 -3.45 -1.36 -8.55
N ASP A 31 -4.07 -0.62 -9.46
CA ASP A 31 -4.06 0.84 -9.53
C ASP A 31 -5.47 1.42 -9.39
N ILE A 32 -5.57 2.59 -8.78
CA ILE A 32 -6.82 3.34 -8.61
C ILE A 32 -6.53 4.84 -8.61
N GLU A 33 -6.94 5.54 -9.67
CA GLU A 33 -6.59 6.95 -9.90
C GLU A 33 -5.07 7.15 -9.89
N HIS A 34 -4.55 8.02 -9.02
CA HIS A 34 -3.13 8.26 -8.85
C HIS A 34 -2.49 7.34 -7.79
N TYR A 35 -3.22 6.35 -7.27
CA TYR A 35 -2.68 5.40 -6.29
C TYR A 35 -2.32 4.06 -6.92
N LYS A 36 -1.25 3.44 -6.42
CA LYS A 36 -0.88 2.05 -6.71
C LYS A 36 -0.69 1.28 -5.41
N VAL A 37 -1.19 0.06 -5.37
CA VAL A 37 -0.86 -0.90 -4.30
C VAL A 37 0.09 -1.93 -4.88
N ILE A 38 1.25 -2.08 -4.24
CA ILE A 38 2.41 -2.78 -4.79
C ILE A 38 2.99 -3.72 -3.74
N ASP A 39 3.40 -4.91 -4.18
CA ASP A 39 4.32 -5.77 -3.44
C ASP A 39 5.74 -5.57 -3.97
N GLY A 40 6.71 -5.50 -3.07
CA GLY A 40 8.14 -5.54 -3.38
C GLY A 40 8.81 -6.68 -2.61
N SER A 41 9.83 -7.28 -3.20
CA SER A 41 10.60 -8.37 -2.55
C SER A 41 12.06 -8.01 -2.38
N LYS A 42 12.65 -8.47 -1.27
CA LYS A 42 14.09 -8.43 -0.99
C LYS A 42 14.54 -9.78 -0.48
N GLY A 43 15.15 -10.58 -1.34
CA GLY A 43 15.40 -12.00 -1.05
C GLY A 43 14.09 -12.75 -0.83
N GLU A 44 13.91 -13.31 0.36
CA GLU A 44 12.67 -14.02 0.75
C GLU A 44 11.65 -13.11 1.46
N GLU A 45 12.03 -11.86 1.78
CA GLU A 45 11.14 -10.90 2.44
C GLU A 45 10.19 -10.25 1.45
N LEU A 46 8.92 -10.14 1.81
CA LEU A 46 7.88 -9.45 1.06
C LEU A 46 7.44 -8.20 1.81
N HIS A 47 7.45 -7.07 1.11
CA HIS A 47 7.07 -5.76 1.63
C HIS A 47 5.88 -5.23 0.82
N HIS A 48 4.98 -4.53 1.51
CA HIS A 48 3.73 -4.05 0.92
C HIS A 48 3.69 -2.53 0.95
N PHE A 49 3.32 -1.93 -0.17
CA PHE A 49 3.39 -0.48 -0.36
C PHE A 49 2.08 0.07 -0.91
N VAL A 50 1.76 1.28 -0.46
CA VAL A 50 0.80 2.17 -1.13
C VAL A 50 1.59 3.34 -1.69
N TYR A 51 1.55 3.53 -3.00
CA TYR A 51 2.26 4.58 -3.70
C TYR A 51 1.29 5.63 -4.23
N ASP A 52 1.45 6.88 -3.79
CA ASP A 52 0.74 8.04 -4.32
C ASP A 52 1.57 8.66 -5.45
N MET A 53 1.14 8.49 -6.70
CA MET A 53 1.79 9.07 -7.88
C MET A 53 1.58 10.57 -8.02
N GLY A 54 0.60 11.14 -7.32
CA GLY A 54 0.33 12.59 -7.32
C GLY A 54 1.36 13.35 -6.49
N THR A 55 1.77 12.80 -5.35
CA THR A 55 2.81 13.39 -4.48
C THR A 55 4.17 12.71 -4.59
N HIS A 56 4.25 11.57 -5.28
CA HIS A 56 5.39 10.66 -5.29
C HIS A 56 5.76 10.11 -3.90
N SER A 57 4.82 10.06 -2.96
CA SER A 57 4.99 9.46 -1.63
C SER A 57 4.75 7.96 -1.65
N CYS A 58 5.56 7.21 -0.88
CA CYS A 58 5.43 5.76 -0.76
C CYS A 58 5.29 5.36 0.71
N TYR A 59 4.25 4.59 1.02
CA TYR A 59 3.91 4.20 2.39
C TYR A 59 4.07 2.70 2.55
N LEU A 60 4.93 2.28 3.49
CA LEU A 60 5.06 0.88 3.87
C LEU A 60 3.87 0.50 4.76
N VAL A 61 3.15 -0.56 4.41
CA VAL A 61 1.99 -1.08 5.14
C VAL A 61 2.21 -2.53 5.54
N ASN A 62 1.45 -3.02 6.52
CA ASN A 62 1.47 -4.44 6.85
C ASN A 62 0.64 -5.25 5.84
N MET A 63 0.85 -6.57 5.84
CA MET A 63 0.16 -7.51 4.93
C MET A 63 -1.37 -7.44 5.07
N ALA A 64 -1.90 -7.30 6.29
CA ALA A 64 -3.35 -7.28 6.51
C ALA A 64 -4.00 -6.04 5.85
N THR A 65 -3.41 -4.85 6.02
CA THR A 65 -3.85 -3.62 5.36
C THR A 65 -3.79 -3.74 3.83
N CYS A 66 -2.68 -4.28 3.30
CA CYS A 66 -2.54 -4.50 1.87
C CYS A 66 -3.63 -5.43 1.31
N TYR A 67 -3.84 -6.58 1.96
CA TYR A 67 -4.78 -7.58 1.48
C TYR A 67 -6.24 -7.16 1.65
N GLU A 68 -6.56 -6.34 2.65
CA GLU A 68 -7.89 -5.74 2.74
C GLU A 68 -8.17 -4.80 1.56
N LEU A 69 -7.21 -3.95 1.18
CA LEU A 69 -7.34 -3.08 -0.01
C LEU A 69 -7.51 -3.88 -1.30
N VAL A 70 -6.72 -4.94 -1.48
CA VAL A 70 -6.82 -5.84 -2.65
C VAL A 70 -8.18 -6.52 -2.66
N THR A 71 -8.66 -6.99 -1.52
CA THR A 71 -9.97 -7.64 -1.38
C THR A 71 -11.08 -6.66 -1.73
N ASP A 72 -11.06 -5.45 -1.18
CA ASP A 72 -12.05 -4.44 -1.51
C ASP A 72 -12.06 -4.14 -3.02
N PHE A 73 -10.89 -4.00 -3.63
CA PHE A 73 -10.77 -3.68 -5.05
C PHE A 73 -11.36 -4.79 -5.94
N TYR A 74 -11.00 -6.05 -5.69
CA TYR A 74 -11.42 -7.17 -6.54
C TYR A 74 -12.78 -7.77 -6.18
N CYS A 75 -13.28 -7.56 -4.97
CA CYS A 75 -14.57 -8.10 -4.51
C CYS A 75 -15.73 -7.09 -4.55
N GLY A 76 -15.62 -6.03 -5.34
CA GLY A 76 -16.73 -5.10 -5.60
C GLY A 76 -16.88 -3.96 -4.58
N GLY A 77 -15.83 -3.65 -3.83
CA GLY A 77 -15.76 -2.45 -3.01
C GLY A 77 -15.89 -1.18 -3.85
N SER A 78 -16.48 -0.13 -3.26
CA SER A 78 -16.70 1.11 -4.01
C SER A 78 -15.38 1.88 -4.17
N LYS A 79 -15.14 2.39 -5.39
CA LYS A 79 -13.97 3.22 -5.71
C LYS A 79 -13.76 4.36 -4.67
N PRO A 80 -14.78 5.14 -4.27
CA PRO A 80 -14.62 6.19 -3.27
C PRO A 80 -14.20 5.66 -1.88
N ALA A 81 -14.73 4.52 -1.45
CA ALA A 81 -14.39 3.93 -0.15
C ALA A 81 -12.94 3.42 -0.12
N ILE A 82 -12.47 2.79 -1.21
CA ILE A 82 -11.07 2.35 -1.33
C ILE A 82 -10.12 3.55 -1.29
N ILE A 83 -10.46 4.63 -2.01
CA ILE A 83 -9.68 5.87 -1.97
C ILE A 83 -9.67 6.47 -0.56
N GLU A 84 -10.78 6.47 0.16
CA GLU A 84 -10.83 6.95 1.55
C GLU A 84 -9.92 6.12 2.46
N LYS A 85 -9.91 4.79 2.30
CA LYS A 85 -8.99 3.88 3.01
C LYS A 85 -7.53 4.21 2.70
N ILE A 86 -7.18 4.42 1.43
CA ILE A 86 -5.83 4.82 1.03
C ILE A 86 -5.43 6.19 1.61
N LYS A 87 -6.33 7.18 1.61
CA LYS A 87 -6.09 8.49 2.21
C LYS A 87 -5.82 8.40 3.71
N LYS A 88 -6.53 7.51 4.43
CA LYS A 88 -6.28 7.24 5.85
C LYS A 88 -4.86 6.71 6.11
N ILE A 89 -4.34 5.87 5.20
CA ILE A 89 -2.96 5.38 5.26
C ILE A 89 -1.98 6.55 5.14
N ALA A 90 -2.13 7.36 4.08
CA ALA A 90 -1.24 8.50 3.83
C ALA A 90 -1.27 9.53 4.98
N SER A 91 -2.44 9.78 5.57
CA SER A 91 -2.59 10.73 6.68
C SER A 91 -2.12 10.20 8.04
N SER A 92 -1.77 8.92 8.16
CA SER A 92 -1.44 8.30 9.46
C SER A 92 -0.01 8.53 9.94
N VAL A 93 0.85 9.04 9.06
CA VAL A 93 2.28 9.31 9.33
C VAL A 93 2.63 10.79 9.19
N ASN A 94 1.60 11.64 9.07
CA ASN A 94 1.67 13.10 9.03
C ASN A 94 1.20 13.73 10.35
#